data_AF-K2FJK0-F1
#
_entry.id   AF-K2FJK0-F1
#
_cell.length_a   1.000
_cell.length_b   1.000
_cell.length_c   1.000
_cell.angle_alpha   90.00
_cell.angle_beta   90.00
_cell.angle_gamma   90.00
#
_symmetry.space_group_name_H-M   'P 1'
#
loop_
_entity.id
_entity.type
_entity.pdbx_description
1 polymer ?
#
loop_
_entity_poly.entity_id
_entity_poly.type
_entity_poly.pdbx_seq_one_letter_code
_entity_poly.pdbx_strand_id
1 'polypeptide(L)'
;MYIHSLDRFGRNKDEIIQEWNELTKTMQCDIVVLDMPLLDTREQNDSMRTFIVDMVLQILSRVAEEERTRIRQRQREGIDSAQRKGVKLGRPQVPLNERFKETYDQWKEGNITVVEASRRINVNKTTYYRMVNRYEQEL
;
A
#
# COMPACT_ATOMS: atom_id res chain seq x y z
N MET A 1 28.72 14.32 2.18
CA MET A 1 27.31 14.49 1.77
C MET A 1 26.52 15.07 2.93
N TYR A 2 25.68 16.08 2.67
CA TYR A 2 24.76 16.62 3.66
C TYR A 2 23.35 16.21 3.29
N ILE A 3 22.62 15.69 4.27
CA ILE A 3 21.20 15.34 4.11
C ILE A 3 20.40 15.92 5.26
N HIS A 4 19.16 16.32 4.96
CA HIS A 4 18.30 16.92 5.98
C HIS A 4 17.92 15.89 7.07
N SER A 5 17.61 14.66 6.67
CA SER A 5 17.00 13.65 7.54
C SER A 5 17.22 12.22 7.01
N LEU A 6 17.28 11.23 7.91
CA LEU A 6 17.62 9.83 7.60
C LEU A 6 16.60 9.13 6.68
N ASP A 7 15.33 9.56 6.69
CA ASP A 7 14.27 9.00 5.82
C ASP A 7 14.52 9.23 4.31
N ARG A 8 15.55 10.02 3.96
CA ARG A 8 15.98 10.23 2.57
C ARG A 8 16.84 9.11 2.01
N PHE A 9 17.29 8.17 2.84
CA PHE A 9 18.17 7.04 2.47
C PHE A 9 17.43 5.75 2.08
N GLY A 10 16.10 5.70 2.15
CA GLY A 10 15.39 4.46 1.77
C GLY A 10 14.00 4.35 2.33
N ARG A 11 13.24 3.40 1.77
CA ARG A 11 11.83 3.14 2.16
C ARG A 11 11.71 2.14 3.29
N ASN A 12 12.78 1.44 3.61
CA ASN A 12 12.86 0.47 4.68
C ASN A 12 14.27 0.43 5.28
N LYS A 13 14.36 -0.22 6.44
CA LYS A 13 15.60 -0.44 7.18
C LYS A 13 16.75 -0.93 6.31
N ASP A 14 16.49 -1.99 5.55
CA ASP A 14 17.55 -2.71 4.86
C ASP A 14 18.14 -1.85 3.73
N GLU A 15 17.28 -1.10 3.03
CA GLU A 15 17.70 -0.08 2.05
C GLU A 15 18.55 1.01 2.70
N ILE A 16 18.11 1.59 3.83
CA ILE A 16 18.83 2.67 4.51
C ILE A 16 20.22 2.19 4.96
N ILE A 17 20.30 1.01 5.58
CA ILE A 17 21.56 0.44 6.06
C ILE A 17 22.47 0.10 4.88
N GLN A 18 21.92 -0.45 3.79
CA GLN A 18 22.68 -0.77 2.59
C GLN A 18 23.27 0.50 1.96
N GLU A 19 22.43 1.50 1.68
CA GLU A 19 22.87 2.76 1.05
C GLU A 19 23.86 3.51 1.93
N TRP A 20 23.65 3.52 3.25
CA TRP A 20 24.60 4.05 4.22
C TRP A 20 25.96 3.35 4.13
N ASN A 21 25.98 2.01 4.19
CA ASN A 21 27.21 1.24 4.12
C ASN A 21 27.93 1.42 2.77
N GLU A 22 27.19 1.47 1.67
CA GLU A 22 27.76 1.72 0.34
C GLU A 22 28.44 3.09 0.29
N LEU A 23 27.78 4.13 0.80
CA LEU A 23 28.34 5.49 0.83
C LEU A 23 29.55 5.61 1.76
N THR A 24 29.48 5.06 2.97
CA THR A 24 30.57 5.22 3.96
C THR A 24 31.73 4.24 3.76
N LYS A 25 31.46 2.97 3.42
CA LYS A 25 32.48 1.90 3.37
C LYS A 25 33.03 1.68 1.96
N THR A 26 32.20 1.77 0.93
CA THR A 26 32.62 1.55 -0.46
C THR A 26 33.10 2.84 -1.10
N MET A 27 32.30 3.90 -1.02
CA MET A 27 32.61 5.19 -1.65
C MET A 27 33.44 6.13 -0.76
N GLN A 28 33.64 5.77 0.52
CA GLN A 28 34.37 6.59 1.51
C GLN A 28 33.86 8.03 1.59
N CYS A 29 32.54 8.21 1.43
CA CYS A 29 31.87 9.50 1.54
C CYS A 29 31.41 9.72 2.98
N ASP A 30 31.80 10.85 3.57
CA ASP A 30 31.24 11.23 4.86
C ASP A 30 29.78 11.66 4.73
N ILE A 31 28.93 11.28 5.67
CA ILE A 31 27.52 11.66 5.73
C ILE A 31 27.32 12.54 6.96
N VAL A 32 26.56 13.62 6.77
CA VAL A 32 26.11 14.50 7.84
C VAL A 32 24.60 14.60 7.76
N VAL A 33 23.94 14.13 8.80
CA VAL A 33 22.49 14.23 8.97
C VAL A 33 22.18 15.48 9.80
N LEU A 34 21.57 16.49 9.17
CA LEU A 34 21.38 17.81 9.78
C LEU A 34 20.46 17.77 11.00
N ASP A 35 19.40 16.95 10.97
CA ASP A 35 18.46 16.78 12.09
C ASP A 35 18.95 15.80 13.17
N MET A 36 20.03 15.07 12.90
CA MET A 36 20.60 14.09 13.83
C MET A 36 22.13 14.15 13.83
N PRO A 37 22.74 15.13 14.51
CA PRO A 37 24.20 15.34 14.54
C PRO A 37 25.01 14.15 15.08
N LEU A 38 24.37 13.21 15.79
CA LEU A 38 24.97 11.94 16.23
C LEU A 38 25.34 11.01 15.05
N LEU A 39 24.76 11.23 13.86
CA LEU A 39 25.03 10.50 12.63
C LEU A 39 26.03 11.23 11.72
N ASP A 40 26.92 12.05 12.29
CA ASP A 40 28.00 12.68 11.55
C ASP A 40 29.22 11.74 11.45
N THR A 41 29.59 11.35 10.23
CA THR A 41 30.71 10.42 10.03
C THR A 41 32.05 11.09 9.74
N ARG A 42 32.12 12.44 9.70
CA ARG A 42 33.35 13.17 9.32
C ARG A 42 34.50 13.02 10.32
N GLU A 43 34.18 12.69 11.57
CA GLU A 43 35.19 12.49 12.61
C GLU A 43 35.65 11.02 12.59
N GLN A 44 36.53 10.70 11.65
CA GLN A 44 37.00 9.34 11.32
C GLN A 44 37.81 8.61 12.41
N ASN A 45 38.16 9.25 13.53
CA ASN A 45 39.15 8.72 14.48
C ASN A 45 38.59 8.00 15.71
N ASP A 46 37.29 7.72 15.75
CA ASP A 46 36.69 7.06 16.91
C ASP A 46 35.87 5.83 16.51
N SER A 47 36.46 4.64 16.67
CA SER A 47 35.77 3.36 16.53
C SER A 47 34.50 3.30 17.38
N MET A 48 34.43 4.08 18.47
CA MET A 48 33.23 4.23 19.29
C MET A 48 32.12 5.00 18.56
N ARG A 49 32.45 6.01 17.76
CA ARG A 49 31.46 6.80 17.00
C ARG A 49 30.82 5.98 15.89
N THR A 50 31.61 5.22 15.13
CA THR A 50 31.08 4.28 14.13
C THR A 50 30.15 3.26 14.78
N PHE A 51 30.51 2.74 15.95
CA PHE A 51 29.66 1.83 16.71
C PHE A 51 28.34 2.47 17.18
N ILE A 52 28.39 3.73 17.65
CA ILE A 52 27.20 4.50 18.03
C ILE A 52 26.28 4.72 16.82
N VAL A 53 26.84 5.10 15.67
CA VAL A 53 26.10 5.26 14.41
C VAL A 53 25.39 3.97 14.03
N ASP A 54 26.12 2.84 13.99
CA ASP A 54 25.55 1.54 13.65
C ASP A 54 24.42 1.13 14.62
N MET A 55 24.60 1.40 15.92
CA MET A 55 23.57 1.12 16.94
C MET A 55 22.33 2.00 16.77
N VAL A 56 22.51 3.30 16.54
CA VAL A 56 21.40 4.25 16.33
C VAL A 56 20.61 3.84 15.09
N LEU A 57 21.29 3.53 13.98
CA LEU A 57 20.63 3.03 12.77
C LEU A 57 19.83 1.76 13.06
N GLN A 58 20.37 0.83 13.85
CA GLN A 58 19.67 -0.41 14.20
C GLN A 58 18.44 -0.19 15.10
N ILE A 59 18.53 0.73 16.07
CA ILE A 59 17.40 1.11 16.95
C ILE A 59 16.30 1.79 16.14
N LEU A 60 16.63 2.82 15.36
CA LEU A 60 15.65 3.55 14.54
C LEU A 60 14.91 2.62 13.59
N SER A 61 15.66 1.70 13.00
CA SER A 61 15.11 0.69 12.11
C SER A 61 14.13 -0.25 12.82
N ARG A 62 14.46 -0.70 14.04
CA ARG A 62 13.57 -1.54 14.84
C ARG A 62 12.31 -0.81 15.25
N VAL A 63 12.43 0.46 15.69
CA VAL A 63 11.29 1.29 16.05
C VAL A 63 10.35 1.49 14.86
N ALA A 64 10.89 1.75 13.67
CA ALA A 64 10.09 1.89 12.44
C ALA A 64 9.35 0.59 12.07
N GLU A 65 10.01 -0.57 12.22
CA GLU A 65 9.40 -1.88 11.95
C GLU A 65 8.30 -2.24 12.96
N GLU A 66 8.53 -1.96 14.24
CA GLU A 66 7.53 -2.15 15.30
C GLU A 66 6.31 -1.25 15.08
N GLU A 67 6.52 0.03 14.72
CA GLU A 67 5.40 0.94 14.43
C GLU A 67 4.62 0.52 13.18
N ARG A 68 5.31 0.09 12.11
CA ARG A 68 4.65 -0.47 10.91
C ARG A 68 3.79 -1.69 11.25
N THR A 69 4.29 -2.56 12.12
CA THR A 69 3.57 -3.75 12.58
C THR A 69 2.35 -3.36 13.40
N ARG A 70 2.50 -2.40 14.32
CA ARG A 70 1.42 -1.86 15.15
C ARG A 70 0.31 -1.20 14.31
N ILE A 71 0.66 -0.41 13.29
CA ILE A 71 -0.31 0.21 12.38
C ILE A 71 -1.13 -0.87 11.64
N ARG A 72 -0.46 -1.90 11.10
CA ARG A 72 -1.14 -3.00 10.40
C ARG A 72 -2.05 -3.80 11.33
N GLN A 73 -1.60 -4.07 12.55
CA GLN A 73 -2.42 -4.74 13.55
C GLN A 73 -3.69 -3.94 13.83
N ARG A 74 -3.56 -2.65 14.15
CA ARG A 74 -4.72 -1.77 14.41
C ARG A 74 -5.64 -1.65 13.21
N GLN A 75 -5.09 -1.57 12.00
CA GLN A 75 -5.89 -1.56 10.77
C GLN A 75 -6.72 -2.85 10.64
N ARG A 76 -6.12 -4.00 10.91
CA ARG A 76 -6.80 -5.30 10.88
C ARG A 76 -7.89 -5.38 11.95
N GLU A 77 -7.60 -4.95 13.18
CA GLU A 77 -8.59 -4.86 14.26
C GLU A 77 -9.79 -3.97 13.88
N GLY A 78 -9.53 -2.84 13.21
CA GLY A 78 -10.57 -1.95 12.69
C GLY A 78 -11.41 -2.60 11.58
N ILE A 79 -10.76 -3.29 10.64
CA ILE A 79 -11.43 -4.06 9.57
C ILE A 79 -12.31 -5.16 10.16
N ASP A 80 -11.78 -5.94 11.10
CA ASP A 80 -12.51 -7.03 11.75
C ASP A 80 -13.71 -6.49 12.54
N SER A 81 -13.55 -5.35 13.23
CA SER A 81 -14.67 -4.69 13.91
C SER A 81 -15.73 -4.19 12.92
N ALA A 82 -15.33 -3.66 11.76
CA ALA A 82 -16.27 -3.20 10.74
C ALA A 82 -17.02 -4.37 10.11
N GLN A 83 -16.34 -5.49 9.83
CA GLN A 83 -16.95 -6.71 9.33
C GLN A 83 -17.97 -7.30 10.32
N ARG A 84 -17.65 -7.34 11.62
CA ARG A 84 -18.60 -7.79 12.66
C ARG A 84 -19.84 -6.90 12.76
N LYS A 85 -19.71 -5.61 12.47
CA LYS A 85 -20.84 -4.67 12.37
C LYS A 85 -21.61 -4.78 11.05
N GLY A 86 -21.22 -5.68 10.15
CA GLY A 86 -21.86 -5.88 8.85
C GLY A 86 -21.50 -4.83 7.80
N VAL A 87 -20.48 -4.00 8.03
CA VAL A 87 -20.04 -2.99 7.06
C VAL A 87 -19.47 -3.70 5.83
N LYS A 88 -20.07 -3.47 4.65
CA LYS A 88 -19.54 -3.97 3.39
C LYS A 88 -18.26 -3.23 3.02
N LEU A 89 -17.14 -3.95 3.06
CA LEU A 89 -15.83 -3.43 2.67
C LEU A 89 -15.57 -3.65 1.17
N GLY A 90 -14.67 -2.82 0.62
CA GLY A 90 -14.26 -2.90 -0.78
C GLY A 90 -15.13 -2.07 -1.72
N ARG A 91 -14.90 -2.24 -3.03
CA ARG A 91 -15.61 -1.47 -4.06
C ARG A 91 -17.11 -1.81 -4.05
N PRO A 92 -18.01 -0.81 -3.98
CA PRO A 92 -19.45 -1.05 -4.11
C PRO A 92 -19.76 -1.81 -5.40
N GLN A 93 -20.67 -2.77 -5.32
CA GLN A 93 -21.13 -3.47 -6.52
C GLN A 93 -22.04 -2.55 -7.34
N VAL A 94 -22.01 -2.70 -8.67
CA VAL A 94 -22.95 -1.99 -9.55
C VAL A 94 -24.38 -2.43 -9.17
N PRO A 95 -25.35 -1.52 -9.00
CA PRO A 95 -26.71 -1.87 -8.61
C PRO A 95 -27.46 -2.59 -9.74
N LEU A 96 -28.35 -3.53 -9.39
CA LEU A 96 -29.34 -4.10 -10.31
C LEU A 96 -30.53 -3.13 -10.43
N ASN A 97 -30.37 -2.08 -11.24
CA ASN A 97 -31.44 -1.12 -11.48
C ASN A 97 -32.49 -1.65 -12.47
N GLU A 98 -33.60 -0.93 -12.60
CA GLU A 98 -34.68 -1.28 -13.55
C GLU A 98 -34.15 -1.41 -14.99
N ARG A 99 -33.26 -0.50 -15.40
CA ARG A 99 -32.61 -0.57 -16.72
C ARG A 99 -31.86 -1.88 -16.95
N PHE A 100 -31.18 -2.41 -15.93
CA PHE A 100 -30.54 -3.71 -16.04
C PHE A 100 -31.57 -4.81 -16.27
N LYS A 101 -32.68 -4.82 -15.51
CA LYS A 101 -33.75 -5.82 -15.66
C LYS A 101 -34.36 -5.79 -17.06
N GLU A 102 -34.69 -4.59 -17.56
CA GLU A 102 -35.18 -4.40 -18.93
C GLU A 102 -34.20 -4.95 -19.98
N THR A 103 -32.92 -4.64 -19.85
CA THR A 103 -31.90 -5.16 -20.78
C THR A 103 -31.63 -6.65 -20.61
N TYR A 104 -31.84 -7.20 -19.41
CA TYR A 104 -31.72 -8.63 -19.13
C TYR A 104 -32.84 -9.39 -19.84
N ASP A 105 -34.09 -8.96 -19.69
CA ASP A 105 -35.25 -9.60 -20.32
C ASP A 105 -35.11 -9.58 -21.86
N GLN A 106 -34.81 -8.40 -22.44
CA GLN A 106 -34.58 -8.27 -23.88
C GLN A 106 -33.42 -9.14 -24.38
N TRP A 107 -32.36 -9.28 -23.58
CA TRP A 107 -31.25 -10.16 -23.94
C TRP A 107 -31.63 -11.64 -23.83
N LYS A 108 -32.38 -12.03 -22.79
CA LYS A 108 -32.83 -13.41 -22.55
C LYS A 108 -33.81 -13.90 -23.61
N GLU A 109 -34.65 -12.99 -24.12
CA GLU A 109 -35.55 -13.19 -25.26
C GLU A 109 -34.83 -13.21 -26.63
N GLY A 110 -33.54 -12.84 -26.67
CA GLY A 110 -32.74 -12.80 -27.89
C GLY A 110 -32.91 -11.52 -28.74
N ASN A 111 -33.61 -10.52 -28.22
CA ASN A 111 -33.89 -9.25 -28.92
C ASN A 111 -32.66 -8.34 -29.04
N ILE A 112 -31.73 -8.42 -28.09
CA ILE A 112 -30.47 -7.65 -28.11
C ILE A 112 -29.27 -8.53 -27.78
N THR A 113 -28.08 -8.12 -28.21
CA THR A 113 -26.83 -8.79 -27.82
C THR A 113 -26.34 -8.30 -26.47
N VAL A 114 -25.49 -9.08 -25.78
CA VAL A 114 -24.81 -8.64 -24.54
C VAL A 114 -24.03 -7.34 -24.75
N VAL A 115 -23.46 -7.13 -25.93
CA VAL A 115 -22.71 -5.91 -26.26
C VAL A 115 -23.61 -4.69 -26.20
N GLU A 116 -24.79 -4.81 -26.80
CA GLU A 116 -25.80 -3.77 -26.85
C GLU A 116 -26.41 -3.51 -25.48
N ALA A 117 -26.77 -4.58 -24.75
CA ALA A 117 -27.27 -4.50 -23.39
C ALA A 117 -26.29 -3.79 -22.43
N SER A 118 -25.01 -4.16 -22.51
CA SER A 118 -23.93 -3.54 -21.71
C SER A 118 -23.77 -2.04 -22.02
N ARG A 119 -23.86 -1.65 -23.29
CA ARG A 119 -23.78 -0.25 -23.72
C ARG A 119 -24.95 0.58 -23.19
N ARG A 120 -26.17 0.06 -23.26
CA ARG A 120 -27.39 0.76 -22.80
C ARG A 120 -27.35 1.13 -21.32
N ILE A 121 -26.71 0.30 -20.49
CA ILE A 121 -26.53 0.58 -19.05
C ILE A 121 -25.13 1.11 -18.70
N ASN A 122 -24.31 1.46 -19.70
CA ASN A 122 -22.97 2.02 -19.54
C ASN A 122 -22.02 1.17 -18.67
N VAL A 123 -22.00 -0.14 -18.89
CA VAL A 123 -21.05 -1.06 -18.24
C VAL A 123 -20.26 -1.85 -19.29
N ASN A 124 -19.11 -2.40 -18.89
CA ASN A 124 -18.39 -3.33 -19.76
C ASN A 124 -19.07 -4.72 -19.76
N LYS A 125 -18.81 -5.52 -20.80
CA LYS A 125 -19.41 -6.86 -20.96
C LYS A 125 -19.17 -7.77 -19.76
N THR A 126 -17.97 -7.74 -19.18
CA THR A 126 -17.62 -8.56 -18.01
C THR A 126 -18.44 -8.20 -16.77
N THR A 127 -18.69 -6.90 -16.57
CA THR A 127 -19.54 -6.39 -15.48
C THR A 127 -20.99 -6.78 -15.73
N TYR A 128 -21.45 -6.71 -16.97
CA TYR A 128 -22.79 -7.16 -17.35
C TYR A 128 -22.99 -8.65 -17.04
N TYR A 129 -22.09 -9.54 -17.45
CA TYR A 129 -22.17 -10.96 -17.11
C TYR A 129 -22.13 -11.22 -15.60
N ARG A 130 -21.32 -10.45 -14.84
CA ARG A 130 -21.33 -10.54 -13.38
C ARG A 130 -22.68 -10.10 -12.77
N MET A 131 -23.34 -9.10 -13.36
CA MET A 131 -24.67 -8.65 -12.95
C MET A 131 -25.72 -9.72 -13.27
N VAL A 132 -25.65 -10.35 -14.45
CA VAL A 132 -26.51 -11.48 -14.85
C VAL A 132 -26.40 -12.63 -13.86
N ASN A 133 -25.18 -13.13 -13.61
CA ASN A 133 -24.97 -14.25 -12.69
C ASN A 133 -25.48 -13.93 -11.29
N ARG A 134 -25.32 -12.68 -10.81
CA ARG A 134 -25.84 -12.26 -9.51
C ARG A 134 -27.38 -12.23 -9.51
N TYR A 135 -28.00 -11.69 -10.56
CA TYR A 135 -29.44 -11.60 -10.67
C TYR A 135 -30.10 -12.98 -10.70
N GLU A 136 -29.53 -13.92 -11.47
CA GLU A 136 -30.02 -15.30 -11.55
C GLU A 136 -29.80 -16.11 -10.24
N GLN A 137 -28.88 -15.70 -9.37
CA GLN A 137 -28.69 -16.28 -8.03
C GLN A 137 -29.62 -15.68 -6.97
N GLU A 138 -30.15 -14.48 -7.22
CA GLU A 138 -31.09 -13.77 -6.31
C GLU A 138 -32.56 -14.10 -6.62
N LEU A 139 -32.84 -14.75 -7.76
CA LEU A 139 -34.14 -15.29 -8.18
C LEU A 139 -34.43 -16.65 -7.52
#